data_AF-A0A385MUX2-F1
#
_entry.id   AF-A0A385MUX2-F1
#
_cell.length_a   1.000
_cell.length_b   1.000
_cell.length_c   1.000
_cell.angle_alpha   90.00
_cell.angle_beta   90.00
_cell.angle_gamma   90.00
#
_symmetry.space_group_name_H-M   'P 1'
#
loop_
_entity.id
_entity.type
_entity.pdbx_description
1 polymer ?
#
loop_
_entity_poly.entity_id
_entity_poly.type
_entity_poly.pdbx_seq_one_letter_code
_entity_poly.pdbx_strand_id
1 'polypeptide(L)'
;MNLDSLTQGIPDGTGTFDLLMQSIKAHLTEEYDKNRLNGEEYSRLYLNLTTAVLQQAIQYQLSEPQSAAQVDVLKAQKDQIDAQTAMLAQQRANAVTEGQNLIKQGLLLDSQLLASGEEVQRIAAQTDQITQQTSNLVKEGVNIGKQADLIDAQVATANAEILRVQKNTAVLTQQAINLASENSNLQAQHTILTKQATKLDADTDFVGAQKGHLTAQTSVVNQQASNLTAEGLNIPKQGILLDKQAAQLDDELLTSAKTRERADADIALSTVQASKVASDVEVNTASITKSTKEVEILEQRRKSEVAQTSDSVDGVLVTGLLGRQRELYGAQIDGFKRDAEQKVLKTFADIWSVQRTTDNGLSPNDWGFTQTAVTSAITKALAGIDA
;
A
#
# COMPACT_ATOMS: atom_id res chain seq x y z
N MET A 1 129.69 -132.42 -48.07
CA MET A 1 130.99 -133.02 -47.73
C MET A 1 131.71 -133.23 -49.05
N ASN A 2 132.72 -132.43 -49.36
CA ASN A 2 133.50 -132.63 -50.58
C ASN A 2 134.53 -133.72 -50.29
N LEU A 3 134.51 -134.80 -51.06
CA LEU A 3 135.44 -135.92 -50.84
C LEU A 3 136.88 -135.49 -51.21
N ASP A 4 137.02 -134.58 -52.17
CA ASP A 4 138.30 -134.06 -52.64
C ASP A 4 139.08 -133.29 -51.55
N SER A 5 138.38 -132.68 -50.60
CA SER A 5 139.01 -131.98 -49.46
C SER A 5 139.37 -132.93 -48.32
N LEU A 6 138.81 -134.14 -48.30
CA LEU A 6 139.17 -135.20 -47.37
C LEU A 6 140.36 -136.00 -47.90
N THR A 7 140.26 -136.61 -49.08
CA THR A 7 141.34 -137.41 -49.71
C THR A 7 141.22 -137.39 -51.24
N GLN A 8 142.34 -137.41 -51.93
CA GLN A 8 142.43 -137.52 -53.38
C GLN A 8 142.76 -138.96 -53.83
N GLY A 9 142.84 -139.91 -52.89
CA GLY A 9 143.09 -141.32 -53.18
C GLY A 9 144.48 -141.64 -53.74
N ILE A 10 145.41 -140.69 -53.68
CA ILE A 10 146.79 -140.82 -54.15
C ILE A 10 147.78 -140.63 -52.98
N PRO A 11 148.95 -141.30 -52.99
CA PRO A 11 149.91 -141.23 -51.88
C PRO A 11 150.40 -139.81 -51.55
N ASP A 12 150.46 -138.93 -52.55
CA ASP A 12 150.95 -137.56 -52.45
C ASP A 12 149.80 -136.50 -52.54
N GLY A 13 148.57 -136.87 -52.16
CA GLY A 13 147.40 -135.99 -52.23
C GLY A 13 147.43 -134.80 -51.26
N THR A 14 146.62 -133.76 -51.54
CA THR A 14 146.49 -132.55 -50.71
C THR A 14 145.23 -132.54 -49.83
N GLY A 15 144.48 -133.64 -49.77
CA GLY A 15 143.34 -133.77 -48.86
C GLY A 15 143.79 -133.77 -47.40
N THR A 16 142.91 -133.38 -46.48
CA THR A 16 143.22 -133.34 -45.03
C THR A 16 143.71 -134.70 -44.51
N PHE A 17 143.13 -135.80 -45.02
CA PHE A 17 143.58 -137.16 -44.74
C PHE A 17 144.95 -137.47 -45.37
N ASP A 18 145.15 -137.10 -46.63
CA ASP A 18 146.38 -137.41 -47.37
C ASP A 18 147.60 -136.73 -46.73
N LEU A 19 147.47 -135.45 -46.37
CA LEU A 19 148.52 -134.67 -45.70
C LEU A 19 148.89 -135.27 -44.33
N LEU A 20 147.89 -135.62 -43.53
CA LEU A 20 148.12 -136.28 -42.25
C LEU A 20 148.73 -137.67 -42.45
N MET A 21 148.32 -138.41 -43.47
CA MET A 21 148.80 -139.76 -43.74
C MET A 21 150.23 -139.78 -44.30
N GLN A 22 150.62 -138.79 -45.09
CA GLN A 22 152.01 -138.58 -45.52
C GLN A 22 152.93 -138.37 -44.32
N SER A 23 152.53 -137.53 -43.36
CA SER A 23 153.30 -137.30 -42.13
C SER A 23 153.48 -138.59 -41.32
N ILE A 24 152.40 -139.38 -41.17
CA ILE A 24 152.45 -140.66 -40.45
C ILE A 24 153.29 -141.70 -41.19
N LYS A 25 153.12 -141.83 -42.50
CA LYS A 25 153.90 -142.76 -43.33
C LYS A 25 155.39 -142.45 -43.24
N ALA A 26 155.77 -141.18 -43.27
CA ALA A 26 157.17 -140.75 -43.10
C ALA A 26 157.74 -141.21 -41.75
N HIS A 27 157.03 -140.98 -40.64
CA HIS A 27 157.45 -141.42 -39.31
C HIS A 27 157.53 -142.96 -39.17
N LEU A 28 156.58 -143.68 -39.75
CA LEU A 28 156.57 -145.14 -39.71
C LEU A 28 157.74 -145.73 -40.50
N THR A 29 157.99 -145.22 -41.71
CA THR A 29 159.08 -145.70 -42.59
C THR A 29 160.42 -145.50 -41.90
N GLU A 30 160.60 -144.36 -41.24
CA GLU A 30 161.81 -144.06 -40.45
C GLU A 30 162.08 -145.08 -39.34
N GLU A 31 161.04 -145.54 -38.62
CA GLU A 31 161.21 -146.52 -37.54
C GLU A 31 161.38 -147.97 -38.06
N TYR A 32 160.86 -148.28 -39.25
CA TYR A 32 161.09 -149.57 -39.92
C TYR A 32 162.55 -149.71 -40.39
N ASP A 33 163.07 -148.67 -41.08
CA ASP A 33 164.44 -148.67 -41.61
C ASP A 33 165.51 -148.77 -40.51
N LYS A 34 165.19 -148.33 -39.29
CA LYS A 34 166.05 -148.47 -38.10
C LYS A 34 166.02 -149.88 -37.48
N ASN A 35 165.40 -150.87 -38.13
CA ASN A 35 165.17 -152.23 -37.62
C ASN A 35 164.46 -152.28 -36.25
N ARG A 36 163.73 -151.23 -35.88
CA ARG A 36 163.00 -151.14 -34.60
C ARG A 36 161.61 -151.73 -34.67
N LEU A 37 161.11 -151.96 -35.87
CA LEU A 37 159.82 -152.58 -36.15
C LEU A 37 160.07 -153.74 -37.09
N ASN A 38 159.54 -154.92 -36.75
CA ASN A 38 159.45 -156.00 -37.73
C ASN A 38 158.28 -155.75 -38.70
N GLY A 39 158.24 -156.43 -39.85
CA GLY A 39 157.22 -156.19 -40.90
C GLY A 39 155.77 -156.40 -40.44
N GLU A 40 155.57 -157.20 -39.39
CA GLU A 40 154.25 -157.43 -38.80
C GLU A 40 153.80 -156.23 -37.94
N GLU A 41 154.70 -155.66 -37.14
CA GLU A 41 154.43 -154.47 -36.32
C GLU A 41 154.20 -153.21 -37.16
N TYR A 42 154.98 -153.01 -38.23
CA TYR A 42 154.81 -151.87 -39.15
C TYR A 42 153.41 -151.82 -39.76
N SER A 43 152.93 -152.94 -40.29
CA SER A 43 151.62 -153.03 -40.93
C SER A 43 150.50 -152.76 -39.93
N ARG A 44 150.65 -153.25 -38.69
CA ARG A 44 149.68 -153.04 -37.61
C ARG A 44 149.65 -151.58 -37.15
N LEU A 45 150.81 -150.93 -37.03
CA LEU A 45 150.90 -149.51 -36.66
C LEU A 45 150.36 -148.63 -37.79
N TYR A 46 150.73 -148.92 -39.05
CA TYR A 46 150.23 -148.22 -40.23
C TYR A 46 148.71 -148.28 -40.30
N LEU A 47 148.10 -149.46 -40.15
CA LEU A 47 146.65 -149.60 -40.16
C LEU A 47 145.97 -148.81 -39.02
N ASN A 48 146.48 -148.90 -37.79
CA ASN A 48 145.91 -148.17 -36.66
C ASN A 48 146.01 -146.66 -36.83
N LEU A 49 147.17 -146.16 -37.25
CA LEU A 49 147.41 -144.74 -37.45
C LEU A 49 146.67 -144.20 -38.68
N THR A 50 146.54 -144.99 -39.75
CA THR A 50 145.69 -144.66 -40.90
C THR A 50 144.24 -144.51 -40.46
N THR A 51 143.74 -145.45 -39.64
CA THR A 51 142.39 -145.38 -39.09
C THR A 51 142.19 -144.14 -38.22
N ALA A 52 143.18 -143.80 -37.39
CA ALA A 52 143.14 -142.61 -36.52
C ALA A 52 143.19 -141.29 -37.32
N VAL A 53 144.03 -141.21 -38.36
CA VAL A 53 144.13 -140.05 -39.24
C VAL A 53 142.87 -139.87 -40.07
N LEU A 54 142.27 -140.95 -40.56
CA LEU A 54 140.99 -140.91 -41.25
C LEU A 54 139.90 -140.34 -40.34
N GLN A 55 139.83 -140.83 -39.10
CA GLN A 55 138.89 -140.33 -38.10
C GLN A 55 139.13 -138.84 -37.81
N GLN A 56 140.38 -138.41 -37.61
CA GLN A 56 140.70 -137.02 -37.29
C GLN A 56 140.43 -136.08 -38.48
N ALA A 57 140.71 -136.50 -39.71
CA ALA A 57 140.45 -135.73 -40.91
C ALA A 57 138.95 -135.56 -41.17
N ILE A 58 138.17 -136.63 -41.00
CA ILE A 58 136.69 -136.57 -41.05
C ILE A 58 136.17 -135.61 -39.98
N GLN A 59 136.73 -135.67 -38.77
CA GLN A 59 136.34 -134.80 -37.66
C GLN A 59 136.61 -133.33 -37.96
N TYR A 60 137.78 -132.99 -38.52
CA TYR A 60 138.12 -131.60 -38.88
C TYR A 60 137.20 -131.08 -40.00
N GLN A 61 137.02 -131.87 -41.06
CA GLN A 61 136.15 -131.53 -42.19
C GLN A 61 134.69 -131.34 -41.79
N LEU A 62 134.24 -132.03 -40.74
CA LEU A 62 132.91 -131.86 -40.16
C LEU A 62 132.81 -130.64 -39.23
N SER A 63 133.90 -130.32 -38.51
CA SER A 63 133.94 -129.24 -37.51
C SER A 63 133.88 -127.84 -38.10
N GLU A 64 134.43 -127.61 -39.29
CA GLU A 64 134.44 -126.29 -39.95
C GLU A 64 133.02 -125.79 -40.30
N PRO A 65 132.18 -126.53 -41.07
CA PRO A 65 130.80 -126.10 -41.36
C PRO A 65 129.92 -126.08 -40.10
N GLN A 66 130.19 -126.95 -39.12
CA GLN A 66 129.51 -126.90 -37.81
C GLN A 66 129.82 -125.60 -37.07
N SER A 67 131.07 -125.15 -37.06
CA SER A 67 131.46 -123.88 -36.43
C SER A 67 130.88 -122.67 -37.17
N ALA A 68 130.86 -122.68 -38.50
CA ALA A 68 130.24 -121.61 -39.28
C ALA A 68 128.72 -121.51 -39.03
N ALA A 69 128.02 -122.65 -39.04
CA ALA A 69 126.61 -122.72 -38.70
C ALA A 69 126.35 -122.27 -37.24
N GLN A 70 127.24 -122.61 -36.31
CA GLN A 70 127.17 -122.15 -34.92
C GLN A 70 127.32 -120.62 -34.81
N VAL A 71 128.21 -120.02 -35.60
CA VAL A 71 128.36 -118.54 -35.70
C VAL A 71 127.10 -117.90 -36.28
N ASP A 72 126.49 -118.47 -37.31
CA ASP A 72 125.25 -117.96 -37.90
C ASP A 72 124.08 -118.03 -36.91
N VAL A 73 123.95 -119.12 -36.15
CA VAL A 73 122.96 -119.26 -35.07
C VAL A 73 123.19 -118.20 -34.00
N LEU A 74 124.44 -117.98 -33.56
CA LEU A 74 124.77 -116.95 -32.57
C LEU A 74 124.48 -115.54 -33.08
N LYS A 75 124.71 -115.28 -34.37
CA LYS A 75 124.37 -114.00 -35.01
C LYS A 75 122.86 -113.78 -35.03
N ALA A 76 122.09 -114.80 -35.45
CA ALA A 76 120.63 -114.73 -35.42
C ALA A 76 120.07 -114.55 -33.99
N GLN A 77 120.66 -115.22 -32.99
CA GLN A 77 120.32 -115.02 -31.59
C GLN A 77 120.65 -113.61 -31.11
N LYS A 78 121.80 -113.04 -31.51
CA LYS A 78 122.16 -111.66 -31.21
C LYS A 78 121.16 -110.67 -31.83
N ASP A 79 120.81 -110.85 -33.10
CA ASP A 79 119.85 -110.00 -33.80
C ASP A 79 118.45 -110.07 -33.13
N GLN A 80 118.05 -111.28 -32.69
CA GLN A 80 116.82 -111.48 -31.91
C GLN A 80 116.87 -110.74 -30.56
N ILE A 81 117.99 -110.81 -29.83
CA ILE A 81 118.17 -110.10 -28.56
C ILE A 81 118.17 -108.58 -28.77
N ASP A 82 118.82 -108.08 -29.81
CA ASP A 82 118.84 -106.66 -30.14
C ASP A 82 117.42 -106.15 -30.48
N ALA A 83 116.65 -106.93 -31.25
CA ALA A 83 115.24 -106.63 -31.54
C ALA A 83 114.36 -106.66 -30.27
N GLN A 84 114.55 -107.65 -29.39
CA GLN A 84 113.86 -107.71 -28.10
C GLN A 84 114.24 -106.53 -27.20
N THR A 85 115.51 -106.12 -27.20
CA THR A 85 116.01 -104.96 -26.44
C THR A 85 115.39 -103.67 -26.95
N ALA A 86 115.31 -103.48 -28.27
CA ALA A 86 114.66 -102.33 -28.88
C ALA A 86 113.16 -102.28 -28.56
N MET A 87 112.47 -103.43 -28.61
CA MET A 87 111.05 -103.52 -28.23
C MET A 87 110.83 -103.17 -26.76
N LEU A 88 111.68 -103.69 -25.86
CA LEU A 88 111.60 -103.38 -24.43
C LEU A 88 111.90 -101.91 -24.15
N ALA A 89 112.87 -101.31 -24.85
CA ALA A 89 113.15 -99.87 -24.76
C ALA A 89 111.93 -99.04 -25.19
N GLN A 90 111.26 -99.41 -26.27
CA GLN A 90 110.02 -98.76 -26.71
C GLN A 90 108.89 -98.93 -25.69
N GLN A 91 108.70 -100.14 -25.13
CA GLN A 91 107.69 -100.38 -24.08
C GLN A 91 107.94 -99.51 -22.85
N ARG A 92 109.21 -99.34 -22.43
CA ARG A 92 109.57 -98.42 -21.34
C ARG A 92 109.25 -96.97 -21.68
N ALA A 93 109.58 -96.50 -22.88
CA ALA A 93 109.28 -95.14 -23.32
C ALA A 93 107.77 -94.87 -23.36
N ASN A 94 106.98 -95.83 -23.85
CA ASN A 94 105.52 -95.76 -23.85
C ASN A 94 104.96 -95.71 -22.42
N ALA A 95 105.44 -96.57 -21.52
CA ALA A 95 105.01 -96.59 -20.12
C ALA A 95 105.35 -95.28 -19.37
N VAL A 96 106.51 -94.68 -19.66
CA VAL A 96 106.87 -93.35 -19.11
C VAL A 96 105.90 -92.28 -19.62
N THR A 97 105.56 -92.32 -20.91
CA THR A 97 104.61 -91.37 -21.52
C THR A 97 103.20 -91.54 -20.95
N GLU A 98 102.76 -92.78 -20.77
CA GLU A 98 101.47 -93.11 -20.12
C GLU A 98 101.44 -92.60 -18.68
N GLY A 99 102.52 -92.83 -17.90
CA GLY A 99 102.65 -92.28 -16.56
C GLY A 99 102.59 -90.76 -16.52
N GLN A 100 103.25 -90.06 -17.45
CA GLN A 100 103.15 -88.60 -17.57
C GLN A 100 101.75 -88.13 -17.95
N ASN A 101 101.06 -88.85 -18.84
CA ASN A 101 99.68 -88.53 -19.22
C ASN A 101 98.71 -88.72 -18.05
N LEU A 102 98.87 -89.78 -17.25
CA LEU A 102 98.08 -90.00 -16.05
C LEU A 102 98.31 -88.90 -15.00
N ILE A 103 99.55 -88.45 -14.81
CA ILE A 103 99.85 -87.31 -13.92
C ILE A 103 99.13 -86.04 -14.40
N LYS A 104 99.17 -85.74 -15.70
CA LYS A 104 98.46 -84.58 -16.27
C LYS A 104 96.95 -84.69 -16.08
N GLN A 105 96.38 -85.89 -16.24
CA GLN A 105 94.96 -86.14 -15.98
C GLN A 105 94.62 -85.94 -14.50
N GLY A 106 95.47 -86.39 -13.57
CA GLY A 106 95.31 -86.15 -12.13
C GLY A 106 95.32 -84.66 -11.79
N LEU A 107 96.31 -83.91 -12.28
CA LEU A 107 96.37 -82.46 -12.07
C LEU A 107 95.17 -81.72 -12.66
N LEU A 108 94.66 -82.17 -13.82
CA LEU A 108 93.45 -81.61 -14.42
C LEU A 108 92.22 -81.89 -13.55
N LEU A 109 92.07 -83.10 -13.03
CA LEU A 109 90.98 -83.48 -12.12
C LEU A 109 91.03 -82.69 -10.82
N ASP A 110 92.22 -82.49 -10.23
CA ASP A 110 92.39 -81.69 -9.02
C ASP A 110 91.97 -80.23 -9.25
N SER A 111 92.35 -79.66 -10.39
CA SER A 111 91.92 -78.31 -10.80
C SER A 111 90.41 -78.22 -10.99
N GLN A 112 89.81 -79.22 -11.64
CA GLN A 112 88.35 -79.30 -11.81
C GLN A 112 87.61 -79.44 -10.47
N LEU A 113 88.17 -80.21 -9.53
CA LEU A 113 87.62 -80.38 -8.19
C LEU A 113 87.65 -79.07 -7.40
N LEU A 114 88.77 -78.33 -7.48
CA LEU A 114 88.91 -77.02 -6.86
C LEU A 114 87.89 -76.02 -7.42
N ALA A 115 87.79 -75.93 -8.75
CA ALA A 115 86.83 -75.05 -9.42
C ALA A 115 85.37 -75.38 -9.06
N SER A 116 85.02 -76.66 -8.96
CA SER A 116 83.70 -77.10 -8.52
C SER A 116 83.44 -76.71 -7.05
N GLY A 117 84.45 -76.82 -6.18
CA GLY A 117 84.37 -76.37 -4.79
C GLY A 117 84.10 -74.87 -4.66
N GLU A 118 84.78 -74.06 -5.46
CA GLU A 118 84.54 -72.60 -5.54
C GLU A 118 83.12 -72.28 -6.06
N GLU A 119 82.64 -73.03 -7.07
CA GLU A 119 81.29 -72.86 -7.59
C GLU A 119 80.23 -73.20 -6.54
N VAL A 120 80.42 -74.27 -5.76
CA VAL A 120 79.54 -74.62 -4.63
C VAL A 120 79.49 -73.49 -3.59
N GLN A 121 80.63 -72.90 -3.23
CA GLN A 121 80.67 -71.77 -2.29
C GLN A 121 79.94 -70.53 -2.84
N ARG A 122 80.11 -70.25 -4.15
CA ARG A 122 79.39 -69.16 -4.82
C ARG A 122 77.87 -69.38 -4.79
N ILE A 123 77.43 -70.60 -5.07
CA ILE A 123 76.00 -70.97 -5.02
C ILE A 123 75.46 -70.85 -3.59
N ALA A 124 76.22 -71.28 -2.58
CA ALA A 124 75.84 -71.13 -1.18
C ALA A 124 75.63 -69.65 -0.82
N ALA A 125 76.57 -68.77 -1.18
CA ALA A 125 76.44 -67.33 -0.93
C ALA A 125 75.24 -66.70 -1.67
N GLN A 126 74.98 -67.11 -2.91
CA GLN A 126 73.80 -66.68 -3.66
C GLN A 126 72.50 -67.15 -3.00
N THR A 127 72.49 -68.37 -2.46
CA THR A 127 71.34 -68.94 -1.73
C THR A 127 71.04 -68.14 -0.47
N ASP A 128 72.07 -67.75 0.29
CA ASP A 128 71.91 -66.91 1.47
C ASP A 128 71.37 -65.51 1.11
N GLN A 129 71.89 -64.90 0.04
CA GLN A 129 71.40 -63.60 -0.44
C GLN A 129 69.92 -63.67 -0.86
N ILE A 130 69.53 -64.70 -1.62
CA ILE A 130 68.13 -64.90 -2.04
C ILE A 130 67.25 -65.10 -0.81
N THR A 131 67.67 -65.91 0.16
CA THR A 131 66.93 -66.14 1.41
C THR A 131 66.68 -64.85 2.16
N GLN A 132 67.69 -63.98 2.25
CA GLN A 132 67.56 -62.67 2.89
C GLN A 132 66.63 -61.73 2.11
N GLN A 133 66.72 -61.72 0.77
CA GLN A 133 65.82 -60.94 -0.09
C GLN A 133 64.37 -61.40 0.08
N THR A 134 64.11 -62.71 0.11
CA THR A 134 62.78 -63.26 0.38
C THR A 134 62.27 -62.84 1.76
N SER A 135 63.11 -62.89 2.80
CA SER A 135 62.72 -62.42 4.14
C SER A 135 62.34 -60.93 4.16
N ASN A 136 63.07 -60.09 3.44
CA ASN A 136 62.77 -58.67 3.34
C ASN A 136 61.45 -58.42 2.59
N LEU A 137 61.21 -59.10 1.48
CA LEU A 137 59.95 -59.01 0.73
C LEU A 137 58.74 -59.46 1.57
N VAL A 138 58.89 -60.50 2.40
CA VAL A 138 57.85 -60.92 3.35
C VAL A 138 57.54 -59.80 4.35
N LYS A 139 58.56 -59.12 4.89
CA LYS A 139 58.37 -57.97 5.79
C LYS A 139 57.70 -56.79 5.10
N GLU A 140 58.08 -56.50 3.85
CA GLU A 140 57.44 -55.46 3.04
C GLU A 140 55.96 -55.78 2.81
N GLY A 141 55.62 -57.03 2.47
CA GLY A 141 54.23 -57.48 2.35
C GLY A 141 53.41 -57.27 3.63
N VAL A 142 53.98 -57.59 4.79
CA VAL A 142 53.33 -57.33 6.10
C VAL A 142 53.15 -55.82 6.34
N ASN A 143 54.14 -55.00 6.00
CA ASN A 143 54.04 -53.54 6.16
C ASN A 143 52.98 -52.92 5.25
N ILE A 144 52.89 -53.39 3.99
CA ILE A 144 51.84 -53.00 3.05
C ILE A 144 50.46 -53.38 3.60
N GLY A 145 50.30 -54.59 4.16
CA GLY A 145 49.07 -55.00 4.82
C GLY A 145 48.66 -54.06 5.96
N LYS A 146 49.59 -53.73 6.85
CA LYS A 146 49.34 -52.76 7.93
C LYS A 146 48.97 -51.36 7.42
N GLN A 147 49.57 -50.93 6.30
CA GLN A 147 49.20 -49.66 5.67
C GLN A 147 47.80 -49.71 5.07
N ALA A 148 47.40 -50.83 4.46
CA ALA A 148 46.03 -51.02 3.97
C ALA A 148 45.02 -50.96 5.12
N ASP A 149 45.27 -51.66 6.23
CA ASP A 149 44.42 -51.61 7.43
C ASP A 149 44.29 -50.18 7.98
N LEU A 150 45.39 -49.41 7.98
CA LEU A 150 45.39 -48.01 8.42
C LEU A 150 44.55 -47.12 7.48
N ILE A 151 44.66 -47.33 6.17
CA ILE A 151 43.87 -46.59 5.17
C ILE A 151 42.38 -46.92 5.35
N ASP A 152 42.02 -48.18 5.55
CA ASP A 152 40.63 -48.58 5.80
C ASP A 152 40.07 -47.93 7.06
N ALA A 153 40.86 -47.86 8.14
CA ALA A 153 40.48 -47.16 9.36
C ALA A 153 40.31 -45.64 9.16
N GLN A 154 41.19 -45.02 8.36
CA GLN A 154 41.09 -43.60 8.00
C GLN A 154 39.84 -43.32 7.16
N VAL A 155 39.51 -44.19 6.19
CA VAL A 155 38.29 -44.09 5.39
C VAL A 155 37.05 -44.23 6.26
N ALA A 156 37.02 -45.19 7.19
CA ALA A 156 35.91 -45.36 8.13
C ALA A 156 35.70 -44.12 9.00
N THR A 157 36.79 -43.52 9.49
CA THR A 157 36.76 -42.29 10.29
C THR A 157 36.23 -41.10 9.46
N ALA A 158 36.73 -40.93 8.23
CA ALA A 158 36.25 -39.88 7.33
C ALA A 158 34.76 -40.01 7.01
N ASN A 159 34.27 -41.22 6.79
CA ASN A 159 32.84 -41.49 6.57
C ASN A 159 31.98 -41.13 7.80
N ALA A 160 32.46 -41.43 9.00
CA ALA A 160 31.77 -41.05 10.24
C ALA A 160 31.72 -39.52 10.41
N GLU A 161 32.82 -38.82 10.09
CA GLU A 161 32.90 -37.36 10.12
C GLU A 161 31.93 -36.72 9.11
N ILE A 162 31.87 -37.25 7.89
CA ILE A 162 30.90 -36.82 6.85
C ILE A 162 29.46 -36.94 7.37
N LEU A 163 29.11 -38.09 7.97
CA LEU A 163 27.77 -38.31 8.51
C LEU A 163 27.44 -37.34 9.65
N ARG A 164 28.42 -37.04 10.52
CA ARG A 164 28.28 -36.05 11.60
C ARG A 164 28.02 -34.64 11.04
N VAL A 165 28.78 -34.24 10.01
CA VAL A 165 28.61 -32.95 9.34
C VAL A 165 27.23 -32.87 8.69
N GLN A 166 26.80 -33.90 7.96
CA GLN A 166 25.45 -33.94 7.36
C GLN A 166 24.34 -33.78 8.41
N LYS A 167 24.45 -34.46 9.56
CA LYS A 167 23.50 -34.30 10.68
C LYS A 167 23.49 -32.86 11.21
N ASN A 168 24.67 -32.26 11.42
CA ASN A 168 24.76 -30.87 11.88
C ASN A 168 24.17 -29.88 10.88
N THR A 169 24.41 -30.08 9.57
CA THR A 169 23.81 -29.27 8.50
C THR A 169 22.28 -29.36 8.51
N ALA A 170 21.71 -30.56 8.71
CA ALA A 170 20.27 -30.75 8.81
C ALA A 170 19.68 -30.00 10.02
N VAL A 171 20.32 -30.09 11.18
CA VAL A 171 19.91 -29.37 12.39
C VAL A 171 19.96 -27.85 12.18
N LEU A 172 21.04 -27.32 11.61
CA LEU A 172 21.18 -25.89 11.32
C LEU A 172 20.13 -25.40 10.31
N THR A 173 19.85 -26.21 9.28
CA THR A 173 18.79 -25.92 8.30
C THR A 173 17.43 -25.82 9.00
N GLN A 174 17.11 -26.76 9.88
CA GLN A 174 15.86 -26.74 10.62
C GLN A 174 15.78 -25.53 11.59
N GLN A 175 16.87 -25.19 12.26
CA GLN A 175 16.94 -24.00 13.11
C GLN A 175 16.68 -22.71 12.33
N ALA A 176 17.25 -22.58 11.12
CA ALA A 176 17.01 -21.43 10.25
C ALA A 176 15.53 -21.32 9.83
N ILE A 177 14.88 -22.45 9.50
CA ILE A 177 13.45 -22.49 9.19
C ILE A 177 12.62 -22.04 10.39
N ASN A 178 12.91 -22.57 11.58
CA ASN A 178 12.17 -22.22 12.81
C ASN A 178 12.27 -20.71 13.11
N LEU A 179 13.46 -20.12 13.00
CA LEU A 179 13.67 -18.67 13.19
C LEU A 179 12.92 -17.84 12.15
N ALA A 180 12.89 -18.27 10.89
CA ALA A 180 12.13 -17.59 9.84
C ALA A 180 10.62 -17.59 10.13
N SER A 181 10.09 -18.71 10.63
CA SER A 181 8.69 -18.81 11.07
C SER A 181 8.40 -17.93 12.28
N GLU A 182 9.29 -17.92 13.28
CA GLU A 182 9.16 -17.06 14.47
C GLU A 182 9.15 -15.57 14.08
N ASN A 183 10.05 -15.15 13.18
CA ASN A 183 10.09 -13.78 12.68
C ASN A 183 8.81 -13.39 11.92
N SER A 184 8.22 -14.32 11.15
CA SER A 184 6.95 -14.10 10.46
C SER A 184 5.79 -13.92 11.46
N ASN A 185 5.77 -14.71 12.54
CA ASN A 185 4.79 -14.57 13.61
C ASN A 185 4.92 -13.23 14.34
N LEU A 186 6.15 -12.80 14.65
CA LEU A 186 6.41 -11.50 15.27
C LEU A 186 5.96 -10.33 14.38
N GLN A 187 6.18 -10.39 13.07
CA GLN A 187 5.69 -9.38 12.14
C GLN A 187 4.16 -9.32 12.07
N ALA A 188 3.51 -10.48 12.09
CA ALA A 188 2.04 -10.56 12.16
C ALA A 188 1.52 -9.94 13.46
N GLN A 189 2.17 -10.23 14.60
CA GLN A 189 1.83 -9.65 15.89
C GLN A 189 2.04 -8.13 15.92
N HIS A 190 3.15 -7.64 15.38
CA HIS A 190 3.41 -6.20 15.23
C HIS A 190 2.30 -5.51 14.42
N THR A 191 1.89 -6.10 13.30
CA THR A 191 0.80 -5.57 12.46
C THR A 191 -0.53 -5.48 13.24
N ILE A 192 -0.84 -6.48 14.06
CA ILE A 192 -2.03 -6.47 14.92
C ILE A 192 -1.94 -5.35 15.95
N LEU A 193 -0.78 -5.19 16.60
CA LEU A 193 -0.55 -4.12 17.59
C LEU A 193 -0.69 -2.74 16.96
N THR A 194 -0.15 -2.52 15.76
CA THR A 194 -0.35 -1.27 15.01
C THR A 194 -1.83 -0.99 14.75
N LYS A 195 -2.59 -2.00 14.30
CA LYS A 195 -4.05 -1.86 14.12
C LYS A 195 -4.77 -1.52 15.41
N GLN A 196 -4.40 -2.16 16.53
CA GLN A 196 -4.96 -1.87 17.84
C GLN A 196 -4.67 -0.44 18.29
N ALA A 197 -3.44 0.06 18.08
CA ALA A 197 -3.08 1.44 18.36
C ALA A 197 -3.94 2.43 17.55
N THR A 198 -4.06 2.23 16.24
CA THR A 198 -4.92 3.10 15.40
C THR A 198 -6.39 3.08 15.80
N LYS A 199 -6.90 1.94 16.30
CA LYS A 199 -8.26 1.85 16.81
C LYS A 199 -8.41 2.64 18.11
N LEU A 200 -7.42 2.58 19.00
CA LEU A 200 -7.44 3.34 20.25
C LEU A 200 -7.40 4.85 19.99
N ASP A 201 -6.63 5.30 19.00
CA ASP A 201 -6.63 6.71 18.56
C ASP A 201 -8.02 7.13 18.07
N ALA A 202 -8.64 6.32 17.21
CA ALA A 202 -10.00 6.57 16.73
C ALA A 202 -11.06 6.56 17.85
N ASP A 203 -10.95 5.61 18.80
CA ASP A 203 -11.83 5.54 19.97
C ASP A 203 -11.64 6.80 20.86
N THR A 204 -10.40 7.30 20.98
CA THR A 204 -10.08 8.54 21.71
C THR A 204 -10.71 9.77 21.05
N ASP A 205 -10.56 9.90 19.73
CA ASP A 205 -11.17 10.99 18.95
C ASP A 205 -12.71 10.97 19.06
N PHE A 206 -13.32 9.77 19.00
CA PHE A 206 -14.76 9.60 19.14
C PHE A 206 -15.26 10.05 20.52
N VAL A 207 -14.56 9.67 21.59
CA VAL A 207 -14.88 10.13 22.95
C VAL A 207 -14.68 11.65 23.08
N GLY A 208 -13.64 12.19 22.47
CA GLY A 208 -13.42 13.64 22.39
C GLY A 208 -14.58 14.39 21.73
N ALA A 209 -15.08 13.87 20.61
CA ALA A 209 -16.25 14.42 19.91
C ALA A 209 -17.52 14.34 20.76
N GLN A 210 -17.77 13.23 21.45
CA GLN A 210 -18.91 13.11 22.38
C GLN A 210 -18.85 14.14 23.51
N LYS A 211 -17.67 14.36 24.09
CA LYS A 211 -17.47 15.40 25.12
C LYS A 211 -17.78 16.79 24.56
N GLY A 212 -17.38 17.08 23.32
CA GLY A 212 -17.72 18.31 22.61
C GLY A 212 -19.24 18.49 22.44
N HIS A 213 -19.94 17.44 22.00
CA HIS A 213 -21.39 17.44 21.87
C HIS A 213 -22.10 17.69 23.21
N LEU A 214 -21.67 17.02 24.28
CA LEU A 214 -22.20 17.24 25.64
C LEU A 214 -22.01 18.69 26.09
N THR A 215 -20.84 19.27 25.85
CA THR A 215 -20.55 20.68 26.18
C THR A 215 -21.50 21.63 25.44
N ALA A 216 -21.72 21.39 24.13
CA ALA A 216 -22.65 22.16 23.33
C ALA A 216 -24.09 22.03 23.84
N GLN A 217 -24.51 20.80 24.19
CA GLN A 217 -25.83 20.54 24.74
C GLN A 217 -26.04 21.24 26.08
N THR A 218 -25.04 21.25 26.96
CA THR A 218 -25.06 22.03 28.22
C THR A 218 -25.24 23.53 27.94
N SER A 219 -24.54 24.11 26.96
CA SER A 219 -24.74 25.52 26.58
C SER A 219 -26.15 25.81 26.10
N VAL A 220 -26.73 24.95 25.26
CA VAL A 220 -28.12 25.12 24.78
C VAL A 220 -29.11 25.07 25.94
N VAL A 221 -28.95 24.11 26.85
CA VAL A 221 -29.80 24.00 28.06
C VAL A 221 -29.68 25.24 28.94
N ASN A 222 -28.46 25.74 29.17
CA ASN A 222 -28.24 26.97 29.93
C ASN A 222 -28.90 28.19 29.26
N GLN A 223 -28.82 28.29 27.93
CA GLN A 223 -29.49 29.36 27.19
C GLN A 223 -31.02 29.26 27.30
N GLN A 224 -31.59 28.06 27.20
CA GLN A 224 -33.02 27.83 27.40
C GLN A 224 -33.46 28.23 28.81
N ALA A 225 -32.69 27.88 29.85
CA ALA A 225 -32.97 28.28 31.22
C ALA A 225 -32.97 29.81 31.41
N SER A 226 -32.03 30.52 30.76
CA SER A 226 -31.98 31.99 30.75
C SER A 226 -33.20 32.59 30.06
N ASN A 227 -33.58 32.06 28.89
CA ASN A 227 -34.77 32.51 28.15
C ASN A 227 -36.04 32.32 28.98
N LEU A 228 -36.22 31.15 29.61
CA LEU A 228 -37.36 30.87 30.50
C LEU A 228 -37.40 31.83 31.69
N THR A 229 -36.25 32.18 32.26
CA THR A 229 -36.16 33.18 33.34
C THR A 229 -36.63 34.55 32.86
N ALA A 230 -36.22 34.97 31.66
CA ALA A 230 -36.65 36.23 31.06
C ALA A 230 -38.15 36.25 30.73
N GLU A 231 -38.69 35.15 30.19
CA GLU A 231 -40.12 34.97 29.97
C GLU A 231 -40.90 35.06 31.30
N GLY A 232 -40.41 34.41 32.35
CA GLY A 232 -40.97 34.48 33.70
C GLY A 232 -41.00 35.91 34.28
N LEU A 233 -40.07 36.78 33.91
CA LEU A 233 -40.08 38.21 34.28
C LEU A 233 -40.97 39.07 33.38
N ASN A 234 -41.17 38.67 32.12
CA ASN A 234 -42.02 39.41 31.18
C ASN A 234 -43.50 39.16 31.42
N ILE A 235 -43.91 37.96 31.85
CA ILE A 235 -45.31 37.64 32.16
C ILE A 235 -45.90 38.61 33.20
N PRO A 236 -45.27 38.86 34.38
CA PRO A 236 -45.77 39.85 35.34
C PRO A 236 -45.80 41.28 34.79
N LYS A 237 -44.81 41.68 33.97
CA LYS A 237 -44.80 43.01 33.35
C LYS A 237 -45.97 43.21 32.39
N GLN A 238 -46.29 42.18 31.60
CA GLN A 238 -47.48 42.17 30.76
C GLN A 238 -48.76 42.23 31.60
N GLY A 239 -48.81 41.52 32.73
CA GLY A 239 -49.89 41.62 33.72
C GLY A 239 -50.11 43.06 34.19
N ILE A 240 -49.06 43.74 34.68
CA ILE A 240 -49.13 45.14 35.13
C ILE A 240 -49.57 46.08 33.99
N LEU A 241 -49.10 45.84 32.76
CA LEU A 241 -49.51 46.65 31.61
C LEU A 241 -51.00 46.46 31.29
N LEU A 242 -51.49 45.22 31.31
CA LEU A 242 -52.92 44.91 31.13
C LEU A 242 -53.76 45.55 32.23
N ASP A 243 -53.33 45.47 33.49
CA ASP A 243 -54.00 46.12 34.62
C ASP A 243 -54.07 47.65 34.42
N LYS A 244 -52.98 48.25 33.95
CA LYS A 244 -52.95 49.69 33.62
C LYS A 244 -53.89 50.03 32.46
N GLN A 245 -53.91 49.22 31.40
CA GLN A 245 -54.83 49.41 30.27
C GLN A 245 -56.29 49.27 30.71
N ALA A 246 -56.60 48.32 31.59
CA ALA A 246 -57.94 48.17 32.18
C ALA A 246 -58.33 49.42 32.98
N ALA A 247 -57.45 49.93 33.85
CA ALA A 247 -57.70 51.15 34.60
C ALA A 247 -57.88 52.40 33.71
N GLN A 248 -57.13 52.49 32.60
CA GLN A 248 -57.31 53.57 31.61
C GLN A 248 -58.66 53.47 30.90
N LEU A 249 -59.07 52.26 30.52
CA LEU A 249 -60.39 52.02 29.92
C LEU A 249 -61.53 52.36 30.89
N ASP A 250 -61.38 52.04 32.17
CA ASP A 250 -62.36 52.40 33.22
C ASP A 250 -62.50 53.93 33.36
N ASP A 251 -61.38 54.66 33.34
CA ASP A 251 -61.38 56.12 33.41
C ASP A 251 -61.98 56.78 32.16
N GLU A 252 -61.70 56.21 30.97
CA GLU A 252 -62.28 56.65 29.70
C GLU A 252 -63.80 56.39 29.66
N LEU A 253 -64.26 55.24 30.18
CA LEU A 253 -65.67 54.91 30.30
C LEU A 253 -66.38 55.86 31.27
N LEU A 254 -65.78 56.16 32.43
CA LEU A 254 -66.31 57.10 33.40
C LEU A 254 -66.40 58.53 32.82
N THR A 255 -65.36 58.96 32.10
CA THR A 255 -65.34 60.26 31.42
C THR A 255 -66.44 60.32 30.36
N SER A 256 -66.59 59.27 29.56
CA SER A 256 -67.66 59.17 28.55
C SER A 256 -69.04 59.21 29.19
N ALA A 257 -69.24 58.54 30.34
CA ALA A 257 -70.48 58.57 31.11
C ALA A 257 -70.82 59.98 31.63
N LYS A 258 -69.84 60.67 32.24
CA LYS A 258 -70.00 62.08 32.68
C LYS A 258 -70.32 63.01 31.51
N THR A 259 -69.71 62.77 30.35
CA THR A 259 -69.97 63.56 29.14
C THR A 259 -71.39 63.33 28.64
N ARG A 260 -71.90 62.09 28.71
CA ARG A 260 -73.29 61.77 28.40
C ARG A 260 -74.26 62.43 29.39
N GLU A 261 -74.03 62.33 30.69
CA GLU A 261 -74.86 63.01 31.71
C GLU A 261 -74.92 64.53 31.49
N ARG A 262 -73.79 65.15 31.14
CA ARG A 262 -73.73 66.57 30.80
C ARG A 262 -74.53 66.87 29.52
N ALA A 263 -74.39 66.04 28.48
CA ALA A 263 -75.16 66.21 27.25
C ALA A 263 -76.67 66.07 27.51
N ASP A 264 -77.08 65.10 28.34
CA ASP A 264 -78.49 64.93 28.75
C ASP A 264 -79.00 66.16 29.53
N ALA A 265 -78.17 66.73 30.42
CA ALA A 265 -78.50 67.97 31.13
C ALA A 265 -78.60 69.19 30.18
N ASP A 266 -77.70 69.31 29.21
CA ASP A 266 -77.73 70.38 28.19
C ASP A 266 -78.97 70.26 27.26
N ILE A 267 -79.39 69.03 26.91
CA ILE A 267 -80.64 68.75 26.18
C ILE A 267 -81.86 69.16 27.02
N ALA A 268 -81.89 68.79 28.30
CA ALA A 268 -82.98 69.15 29.20
C ALA A 268 -83.09 70.67 29.37
N LEU A 269 -81.95 71.36 29.56
CA LEU A 269 -81.91 72.82 29.63
C LEU A 269 -82.40 73.47 28.32
N SER A 270 -81.96 72.96 27.17
CA SER A 270 -82.40 73.47 25.86
C SER A 270 -83.90 73.27 25.64
N THR A 271 -84.47 72.16 26.13
CA THR A 271 -85.91 71.91 26.08
C THR A 271 -86.68 72.91 26.94
N VAL A 272 -86.23 73.17 28.18
CA VAL A 272 -86.81 74.21 29.05
C VAL A 272 -86.70 75.59 28.41
N GLN A 273 -85.55 75.92 27.83
CA GLN A 273 -85.35 77.20 27.15
C GLN A 273 -86.26 77.34 25.93
N ALA A 274 -86.46 76.27 25.15
CA ALA A 274 -87.41 76.25 24.04
C ALA A 274 -88.87 76.46 24.52
N SER A 275 -89.26 75.82 25.62
CA SER A 275 -90.58 76.06 26.24
C SER A 275 -90.75 77.49 26.74
N LYS A 276 -89.69 78.08 27.34
CA LYS A 276 -89.70 79.49 27.74
C LYS A 276 -89.84 80.42 26.54
N VAL A 277 -89.08 80.20 25.47
CA VAL A 277 -89.19 80.99 24.23
C VAL A 277 -90.58 80.86 23.62
N ALA A 278 -91.17 79.66 23.60
CA ALA A 278 -92.54 79.48 23.14
C ALA A 278 -93.54 80.29 23.99
N SER A 279 -93.39 80.30 25.31
CA SER A 279 -94.19 81.13 26.22
C SER A 279 -93.96 82.63 26.01
N ASP A 280 -92.72 83.08 25.84
CA ASP A 280 -92.39 84.48 25.55
C ASP A 280 -93.00 84.92 24.20
N VAL A 281 -93.01 84.04 23.19
CA VAL A 281 -93.69 84.27 21.90
C VAL A 281 -95.20 84.39 22.08
N GLU A 282 -95.81 83.54 22.90
CA GLU A 282 -97.24 83.57 23.21
C GLU A 282 -97.64 84.89 23.90
N VAL A 283 -96.89 85.30 24.94
CA VAL A 283 -97.09 86.56 25.66
C VAL A 283 -96.93 87.77 24.73
N ASN A 284 -95.88 87.77 23.89
CA ASN A 284 -95.67 88.86 22.93
C ASN A 284 -96.77 88.92 21.87
N THR A 285 -97.26 87.77 21.38
CA THR A 285 -98.39 87.70 20.43
C THR A 285 -99.66 88.26 21.06
N ALA A 286 -99.94 87.93 22.32
CA ALA A 286 -101.05 88.50 23.08
C ALA A 286 -100.90 90.03 23.25
N SER A 287 -99.69 90.51 23.52
CA SER A 287 -99.39 91.95 23.66
C SER A 287 -99.56 92.71 22.33
N ILE A 288 -99.10 92.14 21.21
CA ILE A 288 -99.35 92.69 19.86
C ILE A 288 -100.84 92.78 19.58
N THR A 289 -101.59 91.71 19.86
CA THR A 289 -103.04 91.68 19.65
C THR A 289 -103.76 92.77 20.46
N LYS A 290 -103.34 92.97 21.72
CA LYS A 290 -103.85 94.05 22.56
C LYS A 290 -103.56 95.43 21.95
N SER A 291 -102.31 95.70 21.56
CA SER A 291 -101.92 96.97 20.93
C SER A 291 -102.69 97.24 19.64
N THR A 292 -102.92 96.22 18.79
CA THR A 292 -103.75 96.36 17.58
C THR A 292 -105.17 96.80 17.92
N LYS A 293 -105.80 96.22 18.94
CA LYS A 293 -107.14 96.63 19.40
C LYS A 293 -107.15 98.04 20.00
N GLU A 294 -106.09 98.44 20.70
CA GLU A 294 -105.97 99.80 21.22
C GLU A 294 -105.86 100.83 20.08
N VAL A 295 -105.10 100.53 19.02
CA VAL A 295 -105.00 101.37 17.82
C VAL A 295 -106.36 101.53 17.13
N GLU A 296 -107.15 100.46 16.99
CA GLU A 296 -108.49 100.52 16.39
C GLU A 296 -109.45 101.45 17.17
N ILE A 297 -109.42 101.39 18.50
CA ILE A 297 -110.24 102.26 19.36
C ILE A 297 -109.79 103.73 19.25
N LEU A 298 -108.48 103.97 19.25
CA LEU A 298 -107.94 105.32 19.14
C LEU A 298 -108.29 105.95 17.78
N GLU A 299 -108.27 105.16 16.70
CA GLU A 299 -108.67 105.63 15.37
C GLU A 299 -110.18 105.97 15.31
N GLN A 300 -111.04 105.22 16.00
CA GLN A 300 -112.45 105.60 16.15
C GLN A 300 -112.62 106.91 16.94
N ARG A 301 -111.84 107.11 18.01
CA ARG A 301 -111.86 108.37 18.77
C ARG A 301 -111.43 109.55 17.90
N ARG A 302 -110.34 109.41 17.14
CA ARG A 302 -109.86 110.44 16.18
C ARG A 302 -110.99 110.88 15.25
N LYS A 303 -111.72 109.93 14.64
CA LYS A 303 -112.84 110.24 13.74
C LYS A 303 -113.99 110.97 14.44
N SER A 304 -114.30 110.64 15.70
CA SER A 304 -115.36 111.30 16.46
C SER A 304 -115.02 112.74 16.89
N GLU A 305 -113.74 113.03 17.16
CA GLU A 305 -113.29 114.37 17.56
C GLU A 305 -113.26 115.34 16.37
N VAL A 306 -112.79 114.90 15.19
CA VAL A 306 -112.79 115.72 13.97
C VAL A 306 -114.22 116.11 13.56
N ALA A 307 -115.22 115.27 13.85
CA ALA A 307 -116.64 115.55 13.56
C ALA A 307 -117.22 116.72 14.36
N GLN A 308 -116.60 117.11 15.47
CA GLN A 308 -117.11 118.17 16.36
C GLN A 308 -116.67 119.57 15.94
N THR A 309 -115.56 119.70 15.22
CA THR A 309 -114.93 121.00 14.92
C THR A 309 -114.89 121.34 13.43
N SER A 310 -115.24 120.39 12.55
CA SER A 310 -115.17 120.54 11.10
C SER A 310 -116.46 120.09 10.44
N ASP A 311 -116.88 120.78 9.37
CA ASP A 311 -118.06 120.44 8.59
C ASP A 311 -117.87 119.15 7.73
N SER A 312 -116.70 118.52 7.80
CA SER A 312 -116.34 117.28 7.12
C SER A 312 -115.29 116.49 7.93
N VAL A 313 -115.45 115.16 7.99
CA VAL A 313 -114.48 114.19 8.55
C VAL A 313 -114.02 113.26 7.44
N ASP A 314 -112.71 113.20 7.19
CA ASP A 314 -112.10 112.35 6.17
C ASP A 314 -112.77 112.49 4.77
N GLY A 315 -113.23 113.70 4.40
CA GLY A 315 -113.85 114.00 3.11
C GLY A 315 -115.36 113.74 3.02
N VAL A 316 -115.99 113.24 4.10
CA VAL A 316 -117.44 112.98 4.17
C VAL A 316 -118.09 114.04 5.06
N LEU A 317 -119.18 114.64 4.56
CA LEU A 317 -119.98 115.63 5.30
C LEU A 317 -120.47 115.06 6.63
N VAL A 318 -120.33 115.86 7.70
CA VAL A 318 -120.83 115.50 9.03
C VAL A 318 -122.37 115.44 9.00
N THR A 319 -122.89 114.21 8.96
CA THR A 319 -124.32 113.89 8.97
C THR A 319 -124.70 113.21 10.29
N GLY A 320 -126.01 113.15 10.60
CA GLY A 320 -126.52 112.57 11.86
C GLY A 320 -126.86 113.63 12.91
N LEU A 321 -126.71 113.29 14.20
CA LEU A 321 -127.18 114.11 15.33
C LEU A 321 -126.57 115.53 15.33
N LEU A 322 -125.25 115.65 15.09
CA LEU A 322 -124.55 116.93 15.03
C LEU A 322 -125.01 117.80 13.83
N GLY A 323 -125.21 117.18 12.66
CA GLY A 323 -125.69 117.88 11.46
C GLY A 323 -127.13 118.40 11.61
N ARG A 324 -128.04 117.61 12.19
CA ARG A 324 -129.45 118.00 12.38
C ARG A 324 -129.67 119.07 13.45
N GLN A 325 -128.83 119.15 14.48
CA GLN A 325 -128.89 120.25 15.46
C GLN A 325 -128.56 121.60 14.83
N ARG A 326 -127.66 121.62 13.83
CA ARG A 326 -127.23 122.85 13.16
C ARG A 326 -128.34 123.45 12.28
N GLU A 327 -129.09 122.62 11.55
CA GLU A 327 -130.23 123.06 10.72
C GLU A 327 -131.35 123.71 11.55
N LEU A 328 -131.63 123.18 12.76
CA LEU A 328 -132.66 123.70 13.64
C LEU A 328 -132.40 125.15 14.10
N TYR A 329 -131.15 125.47 14.44
CA TYR A 329 -130.79 126.83 14.87
C TYR A 329 -130.88 127.87 13.73
N GLY A 330 -130.64 127.46 12.48
CA GLY A 330 -130.82 128.34 11.32
C GLY A 330 -132.28 128.76 11.12
N ALA A 331 -133.22 127.82 11.21
CA ALA A 331 -134.64 128.08 11.00
C ALA A 331 -135.28 128.98 12.08
N GLN A 332 -134.75 128.98 13.31
CA GLN A 332 -135.27 129.82 14.40
C GLN A 332 -134.95 131.30 14.24
N ILE A 333 -133.84 131.64 13.59
CA ILE A 333 -133.40 133.03 13.39
C ILE A 333 -134.33 133.76 12.41
N ASP A 334 -134.78 133.08 11.36
CA ASP A 334 -135.62 133.69 10.32
C ASP A 334 -137.05 134.00 10.79
N GLY A 335 -137.61 133.20 11.70
CA GLY A 335 -138.95 133.43 12.25
C GLY A 335 -139.08 134.76 13.01
N PHE A 336 -138.04 135.20 13.73
CA PHE A 336 -138.07 136.45 14.49
C PHE A 336 -138.03 137.70 13.61
N LYS A 337 -137.38 137.63 12.43
CA LYS A 337 -137.32 138.77 11.51
C LYS A 337 -138.68 139.03 10.85
N ARG A 338 -139.40 137.98 10.45
CA ARG A 338 -140.69 138.11 9.74
C ARG A 338 -141.84 138.64 10.63
N ASP A 339 -141.82 138.40 11.95
CA ASP A 339 -142.86 138.91 12.87
C ASP A 339 -142.81 140.45 13.06
N ALA A 340 -141.61 141.03 13.06
CA ALA A 340 -141.44 142.49 13.20
C ALA A 340 -142.01 143.26 11.99
N GLU A 341 -141.86 142.70 10.79
CA GLU A 341 -142.30 143.33 9.54
C GLU A 341 -143.84 143.42 9.43
N GLN A 342 -144.56 142.38 9.88
CA GLN A 342 -146.02 142.35 9.78
C GLN A 342 -146.72 143.35 10.73
N LYS A 343 -146.13 143.61 11.91
CA LYS A 343 -146.68 144.54 12.90
C LYS A 343 -146.64 145.99 12.42
N VAL A 344 -145.58 146.40 11.74
CA VAL A 344 -145.44 147.76 11.18
C VAL A 344 -146.46 148.00 10.06
N LEU A 345 -146.71 146.99 9.23
CA LEU A 345 -147.63 147.09 8.11
C LEU A 345 -149.07 147.37 8.57
N LYS A 346 -149.51 146.78 9.68
CA LYS A 346 -150.86 146.93 10.22
C LYS A 346 -151.14 148.35 10.70
N THR A 347 -150.20 148.99 11.41
CA THR A 347 -150.37 150.37 11.91
C THR A 347 -150.49 151.38 10.76
N PHE A 348 -149.79 151.15 9.65
CA PHE A 348 -149.87 152.02 8.47
C PHE A 348 -151.24 151.97 7.78
N ALA A 349 -151.89 150.80 7.75
CA ALA A 349 -153.22 150.66 7.14
C ALA A 349 -154.32 151.36 7.95
N ASP A 350 -154.23 151.33 9.29
CA ASP A 350 -155.23 151.92 10.17
C ASP A 350 -155.25 153.47 10.11
N ILE A 351 -154.09 154.11 9.95
CA ILE A 351 -153.98 155.59 9.83
C ILE A 351 -154.61 156.11 8.53
N TRP A 352 -154.44 155.37 7.42
CA TRP A 352 -154.96 155.78 6.11
C TRP A 352 -156.49 155.74 6.05
N SER A 353 -157.14 154.83 6.78
CA SER A 353 -158.60 154.71 6.79
C SER A 353 -159.30 155.92 7.45
N VAL A 354 -158.71 156.50 8.50
CA VAL A 354 -159.32 157.59 9.29
C VAL A 354 -159.30 158.92 8.55
N GLN A 355 -158.22 159.22 7.82
CA GLN A 355 -158.06 160.50 7.11
C GLN A 355 -159.10 160.75 6.02
N ARG A 356 -159.76 159.71 5.50
CA ARG A 356 -160.70 159.84 4.37
C ARG A 356 -162.13 160.22 4.79
N THR A 357 -162.40 160.50 6.07
CA THR A 357 -163.79 160.62 6.59
C THR A 357 -164.16 161.95 7.29
N THR A 358 -163.29 162.96 7.41
CA THR A 358 -163.61 164.19 8.20
C THR A 358 -163.19 165.53 7.55
N ASP A 359 -164.21 166.32 7.20
CA ASP A 359 -164.36 167.79 7.00
C ASP A 359 -163.44 168.62 6.03
N ASN A 360 -164.08 169.58 5.37
CA ASN A 360 -163.80 170.21 4.06
C ASN A 360 -162.90 171.47 4.08
N GLY A 361 -162.03 171.66 5.08
CA GLY A 361 -161.42 172.98 5.29
C GLY A 361 -159.91 173.09 5.18
N LEU A 362 -159.15 172.02 5.41
CA LEU A 362 -157.71 172.16 5.60
C LEU A 362 -156.94 171.03 4.91
N SER A 363 -155.92 171.46 4.16
CA SER A 363 -154.82 170.63 3.69
C SER A 363 -153.77 170.56 4.81
N PRO A 364 -153.43 169.36 5.28
CA PRO A 364 -152.11 169.13 5.86
C PRO A 364 -151.31 168.14 5.01
N ASN A 365 -150.35 168.71 4.29
CA ASN A 365 -149.30 168.05 3.53
C ASN A 365 -148.02 167.77 4.37
N ASP A 366 -148.08 167.71 5.70
CA ASP A 366 -146.85 167.71 6.52
C ASP A 366 -146.45 166.37 7.17
N TRP A 367 -147.23 165.28 7.05
CA TRP A 367 -146.98 164.05 7.83
C TRP A 367 -146.68 162.78 7.03
N GLY A 368 -146.38 162.89 5.74
CA GLY A 368 -145.82 161.77 4.97
C GLY A 368 -146.77 160.59 4.69
N PHE A 369 -148.05 160.65 5.09
CA PHE A 369 -149.06 159.64 4.77
C PHE A 369 -149.74 159.97 3.43
N THR A 370 -149.12 159.53 2.34
CA THR A 370 -149.64 159.70 0.97
C THR A 370 -150.14 158.36 0.41
N GLN A 371 -151.11 158.42 -0.51
CA GLN A 371 -151.68 157.25 -1.21
C GLN A 371 -150.59 156.33 -1.81
N THR A 372 -149.45 156.91 -2.20
CA THR A 372 -148.30 156.21 -2.77
C THR A 372 -147.49 155.42 -1.72
N ALA A 373 -147.40 155.91 -0.49
CA ALA A 373 -146.63 155.28 0.58
C ALA A 373 -147.28 153.98 1.09
N VAL A 374 -148.61 153.96 1.22
CA VAL A 374 -149.39 152.80 1.68
C VAL A 374 -149.29 151.64 0.68
N THR A 375 -149.33 151.96 -0.62
CA THR A 375 -149.27 150.95 -1.68
C THR A 375 -147.88 150.30 -1.78
N SER A 376 -146.79 151.03 -1.51
CA SER A 376 -145.43 150.47 -1.51
C SER A 376 -145.15 149.53 -0.32
N ALA A 377 -145.75 149.80 0.83
CA ALA A 377 -145.56 148.95 2.02
C ALA A 377 -146.19 147.57 1.84
N ILE A 378 -147.39 147.49 1.25
CA ILE A 378 -148.13 146.24 1.04
C ILE A 378 -147.41 145.32 0.03
N THR A 379 -146.81 145.88 -1.01
CA THR A 379 -146.09 145.09 -2.04
C THR A 379 -144.83 144.41 -1.49
N LYS A 380 -144.11 145.03 -0.54
CA LYS A 380 -142.93 144.41 0.08
C LYS A 380 -143.28 143.25 1.01
N ALA A 381 -144.41 143.32 1.71
CA ALA A 381 -144.84 142.25 2.60
C ALA A 381 -145.25 140.96 1.87
N LEU A 382 -145.79 141.07 0.65
CA LEU A 382 -146.16 139.92 -0.19
C LEU A 382 -144.95 139.18 -0.78
N ALA A 383 -143.79 139.82 -0.91
CA ALA A 383 -142.57 139.17 -1.41
C ALA A 383 -141.90 138.22 -0.40
N GLY A 384 -142.26 138.30 0.89
CA GLY A 384 -141.63 137.54 1.96
C GLY A 384 -142.29 136.19 2.31
N ILE A 385 -143.36 135.79 1.62
CA ILE A 385 -144.17 134.61 2.00
C ILE A 385 -143.67 133.29 1.36
N ASP A 386 -142.79 133.33 0.36
CA ASP A 386 -142.26 132.13 -0.33
C ASP A 386 -140.71 132.02 -0.30
N ALA A 387 -140.13 131.78 0.89
CA ALA A 387 -138.80 131.18 1.02
C ALA A 387 -138.70 130.36 2.31
#